data_AF-A0A0C9XE81-F1
#
_entry.id   AF-A0A0C9XE81-F1
#
_cell.length_a   1.000
_cell.length_b   1.000
_cell.length_c   1.000
_cell.angle_alpha   90.00
_cell.angle_beta   90.00
_cell.angle_gamma   90.00
#
_symmetry.space_group_name_H-M   'P 1'
#
loop_
_entity.id
_entity.type
_entity.pdbx_description
1 polymer ?
#
loop_
_entity_poly.entity_id
_entity_poly.type
_entity_poly.pdbx_seq_one_letter_code
_entity_poly.pdbx_strand_id
1 'polypeptide(L)'
;MGLFHHESDAAKAYDQVNGASKEHKAHLSHELIAAAASYEAAKAYEKHCADNGKPSSHAKAKELLAGFSGAFIDRVVETKGLDFVDKQKAKHHAKEQAESALSNAGHY
;
A
#
# COMPACT_ATOMS: atom_id res chain seq x y z
N MET A 1 9.06 -16.82 -1.76
CA MET A 1 7.75 -16.45 -1.17
C MET A 1 7.66 -14.94 -1.23
N GLY A 2 6.61 -14.41 -1.85
CA GLY A 2 6.44 -12.97 -2.03
C GLY A 2 6.14 -12.27 -0.70
N LEU A 3 6.51 -11.00 -0.61
CA LEU A 3 6.44 -10.19 0.62
C LEU A 3 4.99 -10.08 1.14
N PHE A 4 4.01 -10.25 0.25
CA PHE A 4 2.59 -10.24 0.56
C PHE A 4 1.90 -11.34 -0.27
N HIS A 5 1.15 -12.23 0.38
CA HIS A 5 0.47 -13.33 -0.31
C HIS A 5 -0.64 -12.76 -1.22
N HIS A 6 -0.69 -13.16 -2.49
CA HIS A 6 -1.67 -12.67 -3.47
C HIS A 6 -3.15 -12.92 -3.11
N GLU A 7 -3.43 -13.78 -2.12
CA GLU A 7 -4.79 -14.10 -1.64
C GLU A 7 -5.15 -13.43 -0.29
N SER A 8 -4.30 -12.50 0.18
CA SER A 8 -4.49 -11.82 1.46
C SER A 8 -5.66 -10.83 1.43
N ASP A 9 -6.19 -10.48 2.60
CA ASP A 9 -7.22 -9.45 2.77
C ASP A 9 -6.86 -8.12 2.06
N ALA A 10 -5.56 -7.81 2.00
CA ALA A 10 -5.01 -6.65 1.29
C ALA A 10 -5.21 -6.69 -0.25
N ALA A 11 -5.19 -7.88 -0.87
CA ALA A 11 -5.46 -8.02 -2.31
C ALA A 11 -6.94 -7.80 -2.64
N LYS A 12 -7.84 -8.24 -1.76
CA LYS A 12 -9.28 -7.95 -1.87
C LYS A 12 -9.56 -6.47 -1.66
N ALA A 13 -8.91 -5.86 -0.67
CA ALA A 13 -8.98 -4.43 -0.43
C ALA A 13 -8.54 -3.63 -1.67
N TYR A 14 -7.44 -4.06 -2.32
CA TYR A 14 -6.98 -3.43 -3.56
C TYR A 14 -8.02 -3.49 -4.68
N ASP A 15 -8.59 -4.67 -4.95
CA ASP A 15 -9.61 -4.83 -5.98
C ASP A 15 -10.85 -3.96 -5.69
N GLN A 16 -11.26 -3.92 -4.42
CA GLN A 16 -12.38 -3.10 -3.96
C GLN A 16 -12.11 -1.59 -4.09
N VAL A 17 -10.93 -1.09 -3.73
CA VAL A 17 -10.57 0.33 -3.90
C VAL A 17 -10.49 0.70 -5.38
N ASN A 18 -9.93 -0.19 -6.20
CA ASN A 18 -9.73 0.07 -7.62
C ASN A 18 -11.08 0.05 -8.37
N GLY A 19 -11.94 -0.94 -8.07
CA GLY A 19 -13.27 -1.13 -8.63
C GLY A 19 -14.34 -0.19 -8.10
N ALA A 20 -14.12 0.50 -6.97
CA ALA A 20 -15.09 1.45 -6.42
C ALA A 20 -15.28 2.67 -7.36
N SER A 21 -16.40 2.79 -8.05
CA SER A 21 -16.71 3.95 -8.90
C SER A 21 -16.93 5.23 -8.10
N LYS A 22 -16.65 6.41 -8.69
CA LYS A 22 -16.93 7.73 -8.08
C LYS A 22 -18.39 7.90 -7.61
N GLU A 23 -19.33 7.26 -8.29
CA GLU A 23 -20.77 7.31 -7.98
C GLU A 23 -21.15 6.49 -6.75
N HIS A 24 -20.45 5.38 -6.51
CA HIS A 24 -20.60 4.61 -5.28
C HIS A 24 -19.54 5.09 -4.29
N LYS A 25 -19.84 6.22 -3.61
CA LYS A 25 -19.21 6.60 -2.35
C LYS A 25 -19.52 5.58 -1.24
N ALA A 26 -19.33 4.29 -1.51
CA ALA A 26 -19.18 3.32 -0.44
C ALA A 26 -18.05 3.86 0.45
N HIS A 27 -18.32 3.98 1.74
CA HIS A 27 -17.37 4.47 2.74
C HIS A 27 -16.11 3.59 2.66
N LEU A 28 -15.15 3.97 1.82
CA LEU A 28 -13.86 3.30 1.75
C LEU A 28 -13.14 3.70 3.03
N SER A 29 -13.20 2.82 4.04
CA SER A 29 -12.50 3.03 5.29
C SER A 29 -11.01 3.25 5.03
N HIS A 30 -10.39 4.13 5.80
CA HIS A 30 -8.95 4.37 5.74
C HIS A 30 -8.12 3.09 5.91
N GLU A 31 -8.60 2.11 6.67
CA GLU A 31 -7.97 0.79 6.81
C GLU A 31 -7.99 -0.01 5.50
N LEU A 32 -9.10 0.04 4.76
CA LEU A 32 -9.26 -0.64 3.49
C LEU A 32 -8.36 0.01 2.43
N ILE A 33 -8.27 1.35 2.44
CA ILE A 33 -7.34 2.09 1.59
C ILE A 33 -5.89 1.80 1.96
N ALA A 34 -5.57 1.74 3.26
CA ALA A 34 -4.23 1.40 3.74
C ALA A 34 -3.83 -0.01 3.31
N ALA A 35 -4.71 -1.00 3.47
CA ALA A 35 -4.49 -2.37 3.04
C ALA A 35 -4.26 -2.46 1.52
N ALA A 36 -5.09 -1.77 0.73
CA ALA A 36 -4.90 -1.66 -0.73
C ALA A 36 -3.56 -1.02 -1.09
N ALA A 37 -3.19 0.06 -0.39
CA ALA A 37 -1.93 0.78 -0.60
C ALA A 37 -0.72 -0.09 -0.28
N SER A 38 -0.75 -0.82 0.84
CA SER A 38 0.32 -1.74 1.24
C SER A 38 0.49 -2.89 0.24
N TYR A 39 -0.60 -3.41 -0.34
CA TYR A 39 -0.52 -4.43 -1.39
C TYR A 39 0.06 -3.90 -2.71
N GLU A 40 -0.35 -2.71 -3.15
CA GLU A 40 0.23 -2.08 -4.33
C GLU A 40 1.72 -1.78 -4.11
N ALA A 41 2.07 -1.26 -2.93
CA ALA A 41 3.45 -0.96 -2.56
C ALA A 41 4.31 -2.21 -2.54
N ALA A 42 3.80 -3.32 -2.01
CA ALA A 42 4.43 -4.62 -2.04
C ALA A 42 4.78 -5.06 -3.47
N LYS A 43 3.78 -5.05 -4.37
CA LYS A 43 3.96 -5.41 -5.77
C LYS A 43 4.98 -4.52 -6.47
N ALA A 44 4.88 -3.21 -6.25
CA ALA A 44 5.81 -2.23 -6.81
C ALA A 44 7.24 -2.44 -6.28
N TYR A 45 7.38 -2.77 -5.00
CA TYR A 45 8.65 -3.12 -4.37
C TYR A 45 9.24 -4.41 -4.92
N GLU A 46 8.44 -5.46 -5.07
CA GLU A 46 8.88 -6.73 -5.66
C GLU A 46 9.32 -6.54 -7.12
N LYS A 47 8.56 -5.78 -7.89
CA LYS A 47 8.93 -5.39 -9.26
C LYS A 47 10.24 -4.59 -9.28
N HIS A 48 10.36 -3.58 -8.41
CA HIS A 48 11.61 -2.82 -8.28
C HIS A 48 12.79 -3.74 -7.94
N CYS A 49 12.60 -4.72 -7.04
CA CYS A 49 13.64 -5.69 -6.70
C CYS A 49 13.98 -6.64 -7.85
N ALA A 50 13.00 -6.99 -8.69
CA ALA A 50 13.23 -7.81 -9.87
C ALA A 50 14.02 -7.06 -10.97
N ASP A 51 13.69 -5.78 -11.19
CA ASP A 51 14.31 -4.94 -12.21
C ASP A 51 15.68 -4.35 -11.77
N ASN A 52 15.81 -3.94 -10.50
CA ASN A 52 16.97 -3.18 -9.99
C ASN A 52 17.79 -3.94 -8.94
N GLY A 53 17.34 -5.14 -8.53
CA GLY A 53 17.89 -5.85 -7.39
C GLY A 53 17.35 -5.36 -6.04
N LYS A 54 17.63 -6.12 -4.98
CA LYS A 54 17.17 -5.79 -3.63
C LYS A 54 17.79 -4.46 -3.16
N PRO A 55 17.03 -3.61 -2.45
CA PRO A 55 17.58 -2.39 -1.88
C PRO A 55 18.73 -2.71 -0.91
N SER A 56 19.71 -1.82 -0.87
CA SER A 56 20.93 -1.98 -0.07
C SER A 56 20.72 -1.89 1.45
N SER A 57 19.54 -1.48 1.91
CA SER A 57 19.25 -1.26 3.32
C SER A 57 17.75 -1.36 3.61
N HIS A 58 17.41 -1.81 4.82
CA HIS A 58 16.06 -1.77 5.37
C HIS A 58 15.45 -0.36 5.33
N ALA A 59 16.25 0.69 5.54
CA ALA A 59 15.79 2.07 5.44
C ALA A 59 15.33 2.40 4.01
N LYS A 60 16.10 1.97 3.00
CA LYS A 60 15.76 2.17 1.59
C LYS A 60 14.52 1.37 1.19
N ALA A 61 14.35 0.16 1.75
CA ALA A 61 13.15 -0.64 1.57
C ALA A 61 11.90 0.05 2.15
N LYS A 62 12.01 0.62 3.36
CA LYS A 62 10.94 1.43 3.97
C LYS A 62 10.59 2.64 3.12
N GLU A 63 11.59 3.37 2.62
CA GLU A 63 11.36 4.54 1.77
C GLU A 63 10.63 4.18 0.47
N LEU A 64 11.01 3.07 -0.17
CA LEU A 64 10.33 2.59 -1.38
C LEU A 64 8.87 2.21 -1.10
N LEU A 65 8.62 1.40 -0.07
CA LEU A 65 7.26 1.00 0.31
C LEU A 65 6.41 2.22 0.72
N ALA A 66 6.96 3.14 1.51
CA ALA A 66 6.25 4.37 1.89
C ALA A 66 5.96 5.26 0.68
N GLY A 67 6.89 5.36 -0.27
CA GLY A 67 6.71 6.08 -1.52
C GLY A 67 5.60 5.49 -2.38
N PHE A 68 5.60 4.18 -2.59
CA PHE A 68 4.57 3.49 -3.38
C PHE A 68 3.19 3.56 -2.70
N SER A 69 3.11 3.29 -1.40
CA SER A 69 1.87 3.41 -0.63
C SER A 69 1.32 4.84 -0.67
N GLY A 70 2.19 5.84 -0.48
CA GLY A 70 1.82 7.25 -0.49
C GLY A 70 1.27 7.68 -1.85
N ALA A 71 1.92 7.27 -2.94
CA ALA A 71 1.46 7.56 -4.30
C ALA A 71 0.10 6.92 -4.61
N PHE A 72 -0.13 5.68 -4.16
CA PHE A 72 -1.43 5.02 -4.32
C PHE A 72 -2.53 5.75 -3.55
N ILE A 73 -2.30 6.09 -2.27
CA ILE A 73 -3.26 6.81 -1.44
C ILE A 73 -3.58 8.18 -2.05
N ASP A 74 -2.57 8.91 -2.51
CA ASP A 74 -2.75 10.21 -3.16
C ASP A 74 -3.67 10.09 -4.39
N ARG A 75 -3.41 9.10 -5.27
CA ARG A 75 -4.27 8.80 -6.41
C ARG A 75 -5.70 8.43 -5.99
N VAL A 76 -5.86 7.60 -4.97
CA VAL A 76 -7.19 7.18 -4.48
C VAL A 76 -7.97 8.36 -3.93
N VAL A 77 -7.30 9.26 -3.20
CA VAL A 77 -7.92 10.49 -2.68
C VAL A 77 -8.33 11.43 -3.83
N GLU A 78 -7.46 11.66 -4.80
CA GLU A 78 -7.75 12.52 -5.97
C GLU A 78 -8.87 11.96 -6.85
N THR A 79 -8.90 10.64 -7.03
CA THR A 79 -9.85 9.99 -7.94
C THR A 79 -11.17 9.62 -7.30
N LYS A 80 -11.22 9.34 -5.99
CA LYS A 80 -12.43 8.90 -5.28
C LYS A 80 -12.99 9.98 -4.33
N GLY A 81 -12.28 11.10 -4.13
CA GLY A 81 -12.77 12.24 -3.37
C GLY A 81 -12.87 11.99 -1.86
N LEU A 82 -11.87 11.32 -1.29
CA LEU A 82 -11.75 11.09 0.15
C LEU A 82 -11.36 12.37 0.90
N ASP A 83 -11.77 12.45 2.16
CA ASP A 83 -11.42 13.59 3.01
C ASP A 83 -9.91 13.59 3.34
N PHE A 84 -9.35 14.79 3.56
CA PHE A 84 -7.94 14.94 3.92
C PHE A 84 -7.59 14.20 5.21
N VAL A 85 -8.54 14.04 6.13
CA VAL A 85 -8.37 13.27 7.36
C VAL A 85 -8.16 11.78 7.06
N ASP A 86 -8.94 11.21 6.13
CA ASP A 86 -8.80 9.81 5.71
C ASP A 86 -7.47 9.56 5.00
N LYS A 87 -7.00 10.55 4.23
CA LYS A 87 -5.67 10.53 3.60
C LYS A 87 -4.54 10.38 4.62
N GLN A 88 -4.55 11.18 5.69
CA GLN A 88 -3.49 11.13 6.70
C GLN A 88 -3.51 9.82 7.50
N LYS A 89 -4.71 9.35 7.89
CA LYS A 89 -4.86 8.05 8.57
C LYS A 89 -4.42 6.88 7.70
N ALA A 90 -4.80 6.88 6.42
CA ALA A 90 -4.37 5.87 5.47
C ALA A 90 -2.84 5.87 5.30
N LYS A 91 -2.20 7.05 5.21
CA LYS A 91 -0.74 7.15 5.13
C LYS A 91 -0.05 6.60 6.38
N HIS A 92 -0.61 6.86 7.56
CA HIS A 92 -0.09 6.34 8.82
C HIS A 92 -0.19 4.80 8.87
N HIS A 93 -1.38 4.25 8.63
CA HIS A 93 -1.59 2.80 8.66
C HIS A 93 -0.78 2.07 7.58
N ALA A 94 -0.69 2.63 6.37
CA ALA A 94 0.10 2.01 5.31
C ALA A 94 1.60 1.99 5.64
N LYS A 95 2.09 3.02 6.34
CA LYS A 95 3.46 3.04 6.87
C LYS A 95 3.65 1.97 7.92
N GLU A 96 2.77 1.87 8.91
CA GLU A 96 2.86 0.83 9.96
C GLU A 96 2.82 -0.57 9.35
N GLN A 97 1.91 -0.83 8.40
CA GLN A 97 1.84 -2.11 7.70
C GLN A 97 3.11 -2.41 6.90
N ALA A 98 3.70 -1.42 6.22
CA ALA A 98 4.96 -1.59 5.51
C ALA A 98 6.12 -1.90 6.48
N GLU A 99 6.17 -1.24 7.63
CA GLU A 99 7.19 -1.51 8.66
C GLU A 99 7.03 -2.89 9.28
N SER A 100 5.80 -3.31 9.59
CA SER A 100 5.51 -4.67 10.06
C SER A 100 5.83 -5.73 9.00
N ALA A 101 5.49 -5.49 7.73
CA ALA A 101 5.75 -6.43 6.65
C ALA A 101 7.25 -6.61 6.39
N LEU A 102 8.03 -5.52 6.41
CA LEU A 102 9.49 -5.61 6.31
C LEU A 102 10.10 -6.37 7.50
N SER A 103 9.62 -6.11 8.70
CA SER A 103 10.10 -6.79 9.91
C SER A 103 9.79 -8.29 9.87
N ASN A 104 8.61 -8.67 9.35
CA ASN A 104 8.19 -10.07 9.23
C ASN A 104 8.88 -10.80 8.07
N ALA A 105 9.26 -10.08 7.01
CA ALA A 105 9.91 -10.65 5.84
C ALA A 105 11.36 -11.10 6.07
N GLY A 106 11.95 -10.85 7.25
CA GLY A 106 13.26 -11.37 7.64
C GLY A 106 14.41 -10.98 6.71
N HIS A 107 14.22 -9.95 5.88
CA HIS A 107 15.26 -9.39 5.04
C HIS A 107 15.89 -8.22 5.79
N TYR A 108 16.89 -8.57 6.63
CA TYR A 108 17.78 -7.77 7.50
C TYR A 108 17.49 -7.85 9.00
#